data_AF-A0A6P1BZL1-F1
#
_entry.id   AF-A0A6P1BZL1-F1
#
_cell.length_a   1.000
_cell.length_b   1.000
_cell.length_c   1.000
_cell.angle_alpha   90.00
_cell.angle_beta   90.00
_cell.angle_gamma   90.00
#
_symmetry.space_group_name_H-M   'P 1'
#
loop_
_entity.id
_entity.type
_entity.pdbx_description
1 polymer ?
#
loop_
_entity_poly.entity_id
_entity_poly.type
_entity_poly.pdbx_seq_one_letter_code
_entity_poly.pdbx_strand_id
1 'polypeptide(L)' 'MAKETLGHDPMKGVAVVFRAKRADRVKIVVWDGSGLVMYWKRLDGSGFKWPPIVAGVMRMNAAQLSALVA' A
#
# COMPACT_ATOMS: atom_id res chain seq x y z
N MET A 1 -7.55 -3.07 -13.31
CA MET A 1 -6.22 -3.27 -12.65
C MET A 1 -6.31 -4.06 -11.34
N ALA A 2 -6.79 -3.54 -10.20
CA ALA A 2 -6.75 -4.33 -8.95
C ALA A 2 -7.64 -5.60 -8.98
N LYS A 3 -8.87 -5.51 -9.51
CA LYS A 3 -9.76 -6.68 -9.66
C LYS A 3 -9.23 -7.72 -10.65
N GLU A 4 -8.67 -7.28 -11.78
CA GLU A 4 -8.19 -8.15 -12.85
C GLU A 4 -6.80 -8.74 -12.60
N THR A 5 -5.95 -8.04 -11.85
CA THR A 5 -4.54 -8.44 -11.65
C THR A 5 -4.31 -9.11 -10.30
N LEU A 6 -5.11 -8.78 -9.28
CA LEU A 6 -4.90 -9.28 -7.90
C LEU A 6 -6.02 -10.22 -7.43
N GLY A 7 -7.11 -10.40 -8.20
CA GLY A 7 -8.22 -11.28 -7.84
C GLY A 7 -9.01 -10.86 -6.60
N HIS A 8 -8.77 -9.65 -6.09
CA HIS A 8 -9.43 -9.11 -4.91
C HIS A 8 -10.31 -7.91 -5.28
N ASP A 9 -11.45 -7.78 -4.58
CA ASP A 9 -12.37 -6.67 -4.76
C ASP A 9 -11.77 -5.38 -4.15
N PRO A 10 -11.41 -4.37 -4.96
CA PRO A 10 -10.79 -3.13 -4.49
C PRO A 10 -11.68 -2.35 -3.51
N MET A 11 -12.98 -2.61 -3.55
CA MET A 11 -13.99 -1.98 -2.71
C MET A 11 -14.13 -2.66 -1.34
N LYS A 12 -13.43 -3.79 -1.12
CA LYS A 12 -13.52 -4.61 0.10
C LYS A 12 -12.16 -4.77 0.78
N GLY A 13 -11.67 -3.68 1.38
CA GLY A 13 -10.52 -3.72 2.29
C GLY A 13 -9.17 -4.01 1.62
N VAL A 14 -9.05 -3.77 0.31
CA VAL A 14 -7.81 -3.93 -0.44
C VAL A 14 -7.14 -2.57 -0.59
N ALA A 15 -5.86 -2.50 -0.21
CA ALA A 15 -5.00 -1.36 -0.51
C ALA A 15 -4.09 -1.68 -1.69
N VAL A 16 -4.09 -0.82 -2.70
CA VAL A 16 -3.13 -0.90 -3.81
C VAL A 16 -1.94 -0.02 -3.47
N VAL A 17 -0.77 -0.63 -3.31
CA VAL A 17 0.46 0.05 -2.88
C VAL A 17 1.45 0.13 -4.04
N PHE A 18 1.81 1.35 -4.43
CA PHE A 18 2.88 1.62 -5.38
C PHE A 18 4.13 2.08 -4.64
N ARG A 19 5.23 1.38 -4.85
CA ARG A 19 6.51 1.64 -4.19
C ARG A 19 7.52 2.15 -5.20
N ALA A 20 8.22 3.22 -4.87
CA ALA A 20 9.38 3.64 -5.67
C ALA A 20 10.53 2.63 -5.51
N LYS A 21 11.31 2.40 -6.58
CA LYS A 21 12.49 1.52 -6.56
C LYS A 21 13.51 1.92 -5.48
N ARG A 22 13.64 3.22 -5.20
CA ARG A 22 14.50 3.78 -4.13
C ARG A 22 13.91 3.62 -2.72
N ALA A 23 12.70 3.06 -2.61
CA ALA A 23 11.93 2.92 -1.38
C ALA A 23 11.70 4.24 -0.61
N ASP A 24 11.87 5.40 -1.25
CA ASP A 24 11.72 6.73 -0.64
C ASP A 24 10.28 7.26 -0.74
N ARG A 25 9.46 6.67 -1.61
CA ARG A 25 8.10 7.12 -1.91
C ARG A 25 7.11 5.96 -1.94
N VAL A 26 5.91 6.23 -1.43
CA VAL A 26 4.76 5.33 -1.51
C VAL A 26 3.52 6.08 -1.98
N LYS A 27 2.71 5.42 -2.81
CA LYS A 27 1.30 5.78 -3.03
C LYS A 27 0.44 4.62 -2.57
N ILE A 28 -0.59 4.90 -1.78
CA ILE A 28 -1.55 3.90 -1.30
C ILE A 28 -2.92 4.35 -1.74
N VAL A 29 -3.62 3.52 -2.51
CA VAL A 29 -4.99 3.77 -2.96
C VAL A 29 -5.91 2.78 -2.27
N VAL A 30 -6.96 3.28 -1.60
CA VAL A 30 -7.95 2.51 -0.85
C VAL A 30 -9.36 3.03 -1.12
N TRP A 31 -10.36 2.16 -1.00
CA TRP A 31 -11.76 2.58 -0.88
C TRP A 31 -12.10 2.73 0.61
N ASP A 32 -12.59 3.89 1.03
CA ASP A 32 -12.91 4.19 2.44
C ASP A 32 -14.37 3.93 2.83
N GLY A 33 -15.19 3.47 1.87
CA GLY A 33 -16.64 3.30 2.03
C GLY A 33 -17.45 4.35 1.27
N SER A 34 -16.89 5.54 1.06
CA SER A 34 -17.52 6.67 0.36
C SER A 34 -16.88 6.97 -1.00
N GLY A 35 -15.58 6.70 -1.11
CA GLY A 35 -14.77 7.13 -2.24
C GLY A 35 -13.43 6.43 -2.30
N LEU A 36 -12.73 6.66 -3.42
CA LEU A 36 -11.32 6.33 -3.52
C LEU A 36 -10.50 7.41 -2.83
N VAL A 37 -9.65 7.00 -1.90
CA VAL A 37 -8.70 7.86 -1.20
C VAL A 37 -7.28 7.44 -1.57
N MET A 38 -6.42 8.44 -1.78
CA MET A 38 -5.00 8.22 -2.05
C MET A 38 -4.14 8.89 -0.98
N TYR A 39 -3.28 8.09 -0.34
CA TYR A 39 -2.19 8.57 0.51
C TYR A 39 -0.91 8.63 -0.31
N TRP A 40 -0.20 9.75 -0.24
CA TRP A 40 1.13 9.90 -0.82
C TRP A 40 2.10 10.34 0.26
N LYS A 41 3.21 9.62 0.38
CA LYS A 41 4.25 9.94 1.37
C LYS A 41 5.64 9.77 0.75
N ARG A 42 6.53 10.68 1.15
CA ARG A 42 7.95 10.67 0.84
C ARG A 42 8.74 10.71 2.14
N LEU A 43 9.82 9.93 2.22
CA LEU A 43 10.81 10.02 3.28
C LEU A 43 12.08 10.68 2.71
N ASP A 44 12.65 11.60 3.47
CA ASP A 44 13.92 12.23 3.14
C ASP A 44 15.06 11.55 3.92
N GLY A 45 16.14 11.18 3.24
CA GLY A 45 17.34 10.56 3.83
C GLY A 45 17.25 9.07 4.19
N SER A 46 16.04 8.48 4.27
CA SER A 46 15.86 7.04 4.50
C SER A 46 14.76 6.45 3.60
N GLY A 47 14.71 5.12 3.49
CA GLY A 47 13.69 4.41 2.74
C GLY A 47 12.73 3.65 3.64
N PHE A 48 11.49 3.50 3.19
CA PHE A 48 10.49 2.62 3.79
C PHE A 48 11.03 1.20 3.92
N LYS A 49 10.84 0.62 5.11
CA LYS A 49 11.07 -0.82 5.35
C LYS A 49 9.80 -1.56 4.99
N TRP A 50 9.94 -2.56 4.14
CA TRP A 50 8.83 -3.33 3.60
C TRP A 50 8.88 -4.77 4.12
N PRO A 51 7.75 -5.34 4.55
CA PRO A 51 7.67 -6.78 4.77
C PRO A 51 8.05 -7.57 3.52
N PRO A 52 8.52 -8.81 3.68
CA PRO A 52 8.78 -9.68 2.53
C PRO A 52 7.49 -9.95 1.76
N ILE A 53 7.62 -10.04 0.44
CA ILE A 53 6.54 -10.50 -0.43
C ILE A 53 6.60 -12.03 -0.45
N VAL A 54 5.50 -12.69 -0.10
CA VAL A 54 5.39 -14.15 -0.13
C VAL A 54 4.25 -14.51 -1.06
N ALA A 55 4.53 -15.33 -2.08
CA ALA A 55 3.56 -15.72 -3.11
C ALA A 55 2.87 -14.51 -3.77
N GLY A 56 3.63 -13.45 -4.07
CA GLY A 56 3.11 -12.23 -4.71
C GLY A 56 2.33 -11.29 -3.77
N VAL A 57 2.15 -11.65 -2.50
CA VAL A 57 1.37 -10.85 -1.53
C VAL A 57 2.29 -10.33 -0.41
N MET A 58 2.14 -9.05 -0.10
CA MET A 58 2.72 -8.43 1.10
C MET A 58 1.65 -8.32 2.17
N ARG A 59 1.71 -9.19 3.18
CA ARG A 59 0.77 -9.12 4.31
C ARG A 59 1.29 -8.10 5.33
N MET A 60 0.41 -7.21 5.76
CA MET A 60 0.67 -6.21 6.79
C MET A 60 -0.44 -6.24 7.84
N ASN A 61 -0.07 -6.15 9.11
CA ASN A 61 -1.03 -5.86 10.17
C ASN A 61 -1.30 -4.34 10.27
N ALA A 62 -2.28 -3.95 11.09
CA ALA A 62 -2.65 -2.55 11.26
C ALA A 62 -1.46 -1.66 11.68
N ALA A 63 -0.62 -2.13 12.61
CA ALA A 63 0.54 -1.36 13.08
C ALA A 63 1.57 -1.14 11.97
N GLN A 64 1.83 -2.14 11.13
CA GLN A 64 2.73 -2.04 9.98
C GLN A 64 2.19 -1.07 8.93
N LEU A 65 0.88 -1.09 8.67
CA LEU A 65 0.24 -0.12 7.77
C LEU A 65 0.30 1.29 8.36
N SER A 66 -0.01 1.45 9.64
CA SER A 66 0.08 2.75 10.34
C SER A 66 1.49 3.33 10.26
N ALA A 67 2.54 2.54 10.39
CA ALA A 67 3.92 3.02 10.23
C ALA A 67 4.22 3.59 8.83
N LEU A 68 3.48 3.18 7.79
CA LEU A 68 3.62 3.73 6.44
C LEU A 68 2.92 5.08 6.28
N VAL A 69 1.84 5.33 7.03
CA VAL A 69 0.98 6.53 6.89
C VAL A 69 1.10 7.53 8.05
N ALA A 70 1.80 7.16 9.13
CA ALA A 70 2.04 8.01 10.31
C ALA A 70 2.93 9.23 10.01
#